data_AF-A0A620FEJ0-F1
#
_entry.id   AF-A0A620FEJ0-F1
#
_cell.length_a   1.000
_cell.length_b   1.000
_cell.length_c   1.000
_cell.angle_alpha   90.00
_cell.angle_beta   90.00
_cell.angle_gamma   90.00
#
_symmetry.space_group_name_H-M   'P 1'
#
loop_
_entity.id
_entity.type
_entity.pdbx_description
1 polymer ?
#
loop_
_entity_poly.entity_id
_entity_poly.type
_entity_poly.pdbx_seq_one_letter_code
_entity_poly.pdbx_strand_id
1 'polypeptide(L)'
;MSNILQLAPNEWVCESVLIAVTGLKPGTILRARKECWMVGREYIHVSPDGNPKPSSECMYNRKAVDAWVASMKNKQPGRFDAMKKVSSYRSWASGGNTNG
;
A
#
# COMPACT_ATOMS: atom_id res chain seq x y z
N MET A 1 -33.00 -22.48 3.50
CA MET A 1 -32.11 -21.33 3.76
C MET A 1 -30.68 -21.81 3.57
N SER A 2 -29.94 -21.24 2.62
CA SER A 2 -28.54 -21.60 2.40
C SER A 2 -27.65 -20.84 3.39
N ASN A 3 -26.89 -21.56 4.22
CA ASN A 3 -25.86 -20.95 5.05
C ASN A 3 -24.72 -20.47 4.15
N ILE A 4 -24.53 -19.15 4.08
CA ILE A 4 -23.41 -18.53 3.36
C ILE A 4 -22.27 -18.35 4.36
N LEU A 5 -21.16 -19.05 4.15
CA LEU A 5 -19.93 -18.88 4.93
C LEU A 5 -18.99 -17.94 4.18
N GLN A 6 -18.72 -16.77 4.77
CA GLN A 6 -17.75 -15.82 4.23
C GLN A 6 -16.37 -16.10 4.83
N LEU A 7 -15.45 -16.63 4.03
CA LEU A 7 -14.07 -16.81 4.43
C LEU A 7 -13.28 -15.52 4.17
N ALA A 8 -12.48 -15.12 5.16
CA ALA A 8 -11.54 -14.02 5.02
C ALA A 8 -10.11 -14.57 5.19
N PRO A 9 -9.12 -14.05 4.45
CA PRO A 9 -7.73 -14.42 4.65
C PRO A 9 -7.27 -14.10 6.07
N ASN A 10 -6.35 -14.92 6.59
CA ASN A 10 -5.67 -14.65 7.85
C ASN A 10 -4.88 -13.33 7.80
N GLU A 11 -4.37 -12.89 8.94
CA GLU A 11 -3.55 -11.68 9.01
C GLU A 11 -2.19 -11.88 8.33
N TRP A 12 -1.53 -12.98 8.67
CA TRP A 12 -0.30 -13.42 8.03
C TRP A 12 -0.64 -14.42 6.92
N VAL A 13 -0.22 -14.11 5.70
CA VAL A 13 -0.53 -14.90 4.50
C VAL A 13 0.74 -15.20 3.70
N CYS A 14 0.72 -16.27 2.90
CA CYS A 14 1.79 -16.53 1.95
C CYS A 14 1.77 -15.54 0.77
N GLU A 15 2.84 -15.52 -0.01
CA GLU A 15 2.98 -14.60 -1.15
C GLU A 15 1.84 -14.74 -2.16
N SER A 16 1.43 -15.96 -2.49
CA SER A 16 0.36 -16.20 -3.48
C SER A 16 -0.99 -15.63 -3.06
N VAL A 17 -1.34 -15.76 -1.77
CA VAL A 17 -2.57 -15.17 -1.22
C VAL A 17 -2.47 -13.66 -1.15
N LEU A 18 -1.31 -13.11 -0.76
CA LEU A 18 -1.09 -11.66 -0.79
C LEU A 18 -1.27 -11.11 -2.21
N ILE A 19 -0.70 -11.77 -3.21
CA ILE A 19 -0.85 -11.41 -4.63
C ILE A 19 -2.32 -11.46 -5.03
N ALA A 20 -3.04 -12.52 -4.68
CA ALA A 20 -4.45 -12.67 -5.03
C ALA A 20 -5.34 -11.57 -4.42
N VAL A 21 -5.04 -11.16 -3.18
CA VAL A 21 -5.85 -10.16 -2.46
C VAL A 21 -5.49 -8.72 -2.85
N THR A 22 -4.20 -8.42 -3.04
CA THR A 22 -3.72 -7.05 -3.29
C THR A 22 -3.49 -6.73 -4.77
N GLY A 23 -3.28 -7.74 -5.61
CA GLY A 23 -2.88 -7.60 -7.00
C GLY A 23 -1.42 -7.19 -7.21
N LEU A 24 -0.59 -7.13 -6.16
CA LEU A 24 0.83 -6.80 -6.28
C LEU A 24 1.59 -7.90 -7.05
N LYS A 25 2.54 -7.51 -7.91
CA LYS A 25 3.41 -8.48 -8.60
C LYS A 25 4.50 -9.00 -7.66
N PRO A 26 4.97 -10.26 -7.83
CA PRO A 26 6.07 -10.81 -7.04
C PRO A 26 7.32 -9.92 -7.02
N GLY A 27 7.69 -9.35 -8.18
CA GLY A 27 8.83 -8.43 -8.28
C GLY A 27 8.66 -7.14 -7.45
N THR A 28 7.42 -6.65 -7.30
CA THR A 28 7.11 -5.49 -6.45
C THR A 28 7.24 -5.85 -4.98
N ILE A 29 6.75 -7.03 -4.57
CA ILE A 29 6.87 -7.55 -3.21
C ILE A 29 8.35 -7.72 -2.84
N LEU A 30 9.15 -8.30 -3.72
CA LEU A 30 10.58 -8.50 -3.52
C LEU A 30 11.33 -7.17 -3.37
N ARG A 31 10.99 -6.16 -4.19
CA ARG A 31 11.57 -4.82 -4.06
C ARG A 31 11.12 -4.15 -2.76
N ALA A 32 9.84 -4.25 -2.41
CA ALA A 32 9.30 -3.66 -1.19
C ALA A 32 10.01 -4.22 0.05
N ARG A 33 10.23 -5.54 0.12
CA ARG A 33 11.02 -6.20 1.18
C ARG A 33 12.45 -5.67 1.32
N LYS A 34 13.09 -5.32 0.20
CA LYS A 34 14.47 -4.81 0.20
C LYS A 34 14.57 -3.34 0.59
N GLU A 35 13.55 -2.54 0.27
CA GLU A 35 13.67 -1.08 0.28
C GLU A 35 12.80 -0.39 1.34
N CYS A 36 11.61 -0.91 1.66
CA CYS A 36 10.63 -0.14 2.44
C CYS A 36 9.78 -0.93 3.44
N TRP A 37 9.67 -2.24 3.31
CA TRP A 37 8.97 -3.11 4.25
C TRP A 37 9.91 -3.55 5.35
N MET A 38 9.40 -3.63 6.57
CA MET A 38 10.17 -4.02 7.74
C MET A 38 9.80 -5.43 8.19
N VAL A 39 10.82 -6.20 8.56
CA VAL A 39 10.64 -7.50 9.22
C VAL A 39 9.86 -7.28 10.51
N GLY A 40 8.86 -8.12 10.78
CA GLY A 40 7.97 -8.01 11.94
C GLY A 40 6.77 -7.08 11.73
N ARG A 41 6.77 -6.24 10.68
CA ARG A 41 5.64 -5.35 10.36
C ARG A 41 4.90 -5.79 9.11
N GLU A 42 5.54 -5.71 7.94
CA GLU A 42 4.92 -6.12 6.67
C GLU A 42 5.21 -7.57 6.30
N TYR A 43 6.34 -8.12 6.75
CA TYR A 43 6.69 -9.51 6.51
C TYR A 43 7.45 -10.11 7.69
N ILE A 44 7.41 -11.42 7.82
CA ILE A 44 8.19 -12.20 8.78
C ILE A 44 8.82 -13.40 8.09
N HIS A 45 9.94 -13.86 8.63
CA HIS A 45 10.50 -15.15 8.29
C HIS A 45 9.88 -16.22 9.21
N VAL A 46 9.44 -17.32 8.62
CA VAL A 46 8.81 -18.43 9.32
C VAL A 46 9.65 -19.68 9.12
N SER A 47 9.90 -20.39 10.21
CA SER A 47 10.66 -21.63 10.20
C SER A 47 10.04 -22.63 11.18
N PRO A 48 9.92 -23.92 10.82
CA PRO A 48 9.32 -24.92 11.70
C PRO A 48 10.15 -25.20 12.95
N ASP A 49 11.45 -24.89 12.92
CA ASP A 49 12.38 -25.05 14.05
C ASP A 49 12.36 -23.86 15.04
N GLY A 50 11.49 -22.88 14.81
CA GLY A 50 11.37 -21.67 15.64
C GLY A 50 12.52 -20.67 15.49
N ASN A 51 13.52 -20.95 14.65
CA ASN A 51 14.70 -20.10 14.45
C ASN A 51 14.77 -19.61 12.99
N PRO A 52 13.96 -18.62 12.62
CA PRO A 52 13.88 -18.17 11.24
C PRO A 52 15.18 -17.53 10.74
N LYS A 53 15.59 -17.95 9.54
CA LYS A 53 16.77 -17.47 8.84
C LYS A 53 16.37 -16.48 7.73
N PRO A 54 17.30 -15.64 7.22
CA PRO A 54 17.00 -14.76 6.10
C PRO A 54 16.54 -15.49 4.82
N SER A 55 16.91 -16.77 4.67
CA SER A 55 16.47 -17.64 3.57
C SER A 55 15.19 -18.41 3.86
N SER A 56 14.64 -18.34 5.08
CA SER A 56 13.40 -19.02 5.45
C SER A 56 12.20 -18.43 4.70
N GLU A 57 11.14 -19.24 4.62
CA GLU A 57 9.88 -18.84 4.00
C GLU A 57 9.35 -17.55 4.62
N CYS A 58 8.73 -16.71 3.79
CA CYS A 58 8.20 -15.43 4.22
C CYS A 58 6.67 -15.46 4.25
N MET A 59 6.10 -14.97 5.35
CA MET A 59 4.69 -14.61 5.44
C MET A 59 4.53 -13.10 5.53
N TYR A 60 3.38 -12.61 5.09
CA TYR A 60 3.12 -11.19 4.90
C TYR A 60 1.89 -10.75 5.71
N ASN A 61 2.01 -9.63 6.40
CA ASN A 61 0.88 -9.05 7.11
C ASN A 61 0.02 -8.25 6.11
N ARG A 62 -1.12 -8.82 5.74
CA ARG A 62 -2.09 -8.22 4.81
C ARG A 62 -2.45 -6.79 5.20
N LYS A 63 -2.76 -6.55 6.48
CA LYS A 63 -3.25 -5.25 6.96
C LYS A 63 -2.16 -4.18 6.90
N ALA A 64 -0.92 -4.54 7.26
CA ALA A 64 0.21 -3.63 7.18
C ALA A 64 0.55 -3.28 5.73
N VAL A 65 0.50 -4.27 4.84
CA VAL A 65 0.68 -4.04 3.39
C VAL A 65 -0.42 -3.14 2.84
N ASP A 66 -1.68 -3.35 3.20
CA ASP A 66 -2.80 -2.48 2.79
C ASP A 66 -2.61 -1.04 3.26
N ALA A 67 -2.17 -0.85 4.52
CA ALA A 67 -1.85 0.46 5.05
C ALA A 67 -0.70 1.15 4.29
N TRP A 68 0.34 0.37 3.94
CA TRP A 68 1.43 0.84 3.11
C TRP A 68 0.93 1.26 1.71
N VAL A 69 0.10 0.45 1.05
CA VAL A 69 -0.52 0.82 -0.25
C VAL A 69 -1.36 2.08 -0.11
N ALA A 70 -2.18 2.19 0.94
CA ALA A 70 -3.00 3.37 1.21
C ALA A 70 -2.15 4.64 1.38
N SER A 71 -0.96 4.54 1.98
CA SER A 71 -0.02 5.67 2.11
C SER A 71 0.46 6.21 0.76
N MET A 72 0.47 5.38 -0.29
CA MET A 72 0.89 5.78 -1.64
C MET A 72 -0.13 6.67 -2.34
N LYS A 73 -1.38 6.73 -1.86
CA LYS A 73 -2.44 7.59 -2.42
C LYS A 73 -2.01 9.06 -2.45
N ASN A 74 -1.28 9.51 -1.42
CA ASN A 74 -0.85 10.90 -1.31
C ASN A 74 0.39 11.22 -2.15
N LYS A 75 1.10 10.19 -2.61
CA LYS A 75 2.35 10.30 -3.37
C LYS A 75 2.14 10.14 -4.88
N GLN A 76 0.89 10.04 -5.33
CA GLN A 76 0.57 9.88 -6.75
C GLN A 76 0.98 11.12 -7.54
N PRO A 77 1.63 10.95 -8.70
CA PRO A 77 1.95 12.07 -9.58
C PRO A 77 0.66 12.78 -10.01
N GLY A 78 0.69 14.12 -10.10
CA GLY A 78 -0.46 14.92 -10.51
C GLY A 78 -1.52 15.18 -9.43
N ARG A 79 -1.44 14.57 -8.23
CA ARG A 79 -2.42 14.76 -7.16
C ARG A 79 -2.53 16.21 -6.67
N PHE A 80 -1.41 16.91 -6.52
CA PHE A 80 -1.37 18.29 -6.06
C PHE A 80 -1.29 19.32 -7.19
N ASP A 81 -0.99 18.91 -8.42
CA ASP A 81 -0.93 19.81 -9.57
C ASP A 81 -2.30 20.35 -9.95
N ALA A 82 -3.37 19.58 -9.70
CA ALA A 82 -4.75 20.07 -9.84
C ALA A 82 -5.07 21.19 -8.82
N MET A 83 -4.62 21.06 -7.56
CA MET A 83 -4.88 22.06 -6.50
C MET A 83 -4.11 23.36 -6.73
N LYS A 84 -2.84 23.27 -7.19
CA LYS A 84 -2.05 24.45 -7.55
C LYS A 84 -2.66 25.24 -8.71
N LYS A 85 -3.20 24.55 -9.72
CA LYS A 85 -3.96 25.20 -10.80
C LYS A 85 -5.20 25.93 -10.27
N VAL A 86 -5.97 25.32 -9.38
CA VAL A 86 -7.16 25.96 -8.79
C VAL A 86 -6.79 27.20 -7.96
N SER A 87 -5.70 27.15 -7.17
CA SER A 87 -5.21 28.31 -6.41
C SER A 87 -4.76 29.45 -7.32
N SER A 88 -4.07 29.13 -8.42
CA SER A 88 -3.65 30.11 -9.44
C SER A 88 -4.85 30.76 -10.13
N TYR A 89 -5.86 29.97 -10.53
CA TYR A 89 -7.08 30.48 -11.16
C TYR A 89 -7.90 31.38 -10.23
N ARG A 90 -8.05 31.04 -8.94
CA ARG A 90 -8.77 31.88 -7.96
C ARG A 90 -8.08 33.22 -7.71
N SER A 91 -6.75 33.25 -7.71
CA SER A 91 -5.98 34.50 -7.59
C SER A 91 -6.17 35.42 -8.80
N TRP A 92 -6.25 34.87 -10.01
CA TRP A 92 -6.44 35.64 -11.24
C TRP A 92 -7.88 36.18 -11.36
N ALA A 93 -8.88 35.38 -10.97
CA ALA A 93 -10.29 35.77 -10.98
C ALA A 93 -10.64 36.86 -9.93
N SER A 94 -9.84 37.01 -8.88
CA SER A 94 -10.08 37.99 -7.81
C SER A 94 -9.32 39.31 -8.00
N GLY A 95 -8.39 39.36 -8.96
CA GLY A 95 -7.50 40.52 -9.18
C GLY A 95 -7.90 41.45 -10.32
N GLY A 96 -9.05 41.23 -10.96
CA GLY A 96 -9.48 42.00 -12.13
C GLY A 96 -10.68 42.90 -11.88
N ASN A 97 -10.55 43.94 -11.04
CA ASN A 97 -11.30 45.20 -11.20
C ASN A 97 -10.83 46.28 -10.20
N THR A 98 -9.78 47.03 -10.53
CA THR A 98 -9.64 48.43 -10.10
C THR A 98 -8.82 49.16 -11.14
N ASN A 99 -9.47 50.00 -11.95
CA ASN A 99 -8.91 51.25 -12.49
C ASN A 99 -10.09 52.08 -13.02
N GLY A 100 -10.65 52.87 -12.11
CA GLY A 100 -11.30 54.14 -12.41
C GLY A 100 -10.38 55.27 -12.00
#